data_AF-A0A813F8N7-F1
#
_entry.id   AF-A0A813F8N7-F1
#
_cell.length_a   1.000
_cell.length_b   1.000
_cell.length_c   1.000
_cell.angle_alpha   90.00
_cell.angle_beta   90.00
_cell.angle_gamma   90.00
#
_symmetry.space_group_name_H-M   'P 1'
#
loop_
_entity.id
_entity.type
_entity.pdbx_description
1 polymer ?
#
loop_
_entity_poly.entity_id
_entity_poly.type
_entity_poly.pdbx_seq_one_letter_code
_entity_poly.pdbx_strand_id
1 'polypeptide(L)'
;NLKFADIPSTIDAIYKVPALGWLQIFALAGALEAKNEAFPENYGYPAFTGNVGKLKEPERSKKLLAEINNGRLAMIAMAATVAQNGVTGQSIVE
;
A
#
# COMPACT_ATOMS: atom_id res chain seq x y z
N ASN A 1 -9.69 -20.73 15.54
CA ASN A 1 -9.65 -19.37 16.12
C ASN A 1 -8.23 -18.83 16.06
N LEU A 2 -7.88 -18.16 14.96
CA LEU A 2 -6.64 -17.39 14.84
C LEU A 2 -6.91 -16.00 15.45
N LYS A 3 -6.12 -15.55 16.44
CA LYS A 3 -6.25 -14.20 17.00
C LYS A 3 -5.27 -13.27 16.30
N PHE A 4 -5.56 -11.97 16.27
CA PHE A 4 -4.67 -10.97 15.67
C PHE A 4 -3.29 -10.92 16.35
N ALA A 5 -3.21 -11.23 17.65
CA ALA A 5 -1.95 -11.28 18.38
C ALA A 5 -1.04 -12.45 17.96
N ASP A 6 -1.58 -13.49 17.32
CA ASP A 6 -0.82 -14.67 16.88
C ASP A 6 -0.24 -14.50 15.46
N ILE A 7 -0.46 -13.33 14.84
CA ILE A 7 0.03 -13.01 13.50
C ILE A 7 1.40 -12.32 13.65
N PRO A 8 2.50 -12.95 13.18
CA PRO A 8 3.83 -12.36 13.24
C PRO A 8 3.94 -11.18 12.28
N SER A 9 4.93 -10.31 12.50
CA SER A 9 5.12 -9.11 11.70
C SER A 9 5.80 -9.40 10.35
N THR A 10 5.58 -8.50 9.38
CA THR A 10 6.21 -8.52 8.05
C THR A 10 5.87 -9.76 7.19
N ILE A 11 6.86 -10.56 6.76
CA ILE A 11 6.70 -11.58 5.71
C ILE A 11 5.98 -12.82 6.25
N ASP A 12 6.21 -13.17 7.51
CA ASP A 12 5.64 -14.37 8.12
C ASP A 12 4.12 -14.26 8.31
N ALA A 13 3.59 -13.04 8.35
CA ALA A 13 2.16 -12.75 8.40
C ALA A 13 1.41 -13.39 7.21
N ILE A 14 2.04 -13.37 6.03
CA ILE A 14 1.44 -13.81 4.77
C ILE A 14 1.01 -15.27 4.85
N TYR A 15 1.81 -16.11 5.49
CA TYR A 15 1.57 -17.54 5.60
C TYR A 15 0.57 -17.93 6.69
N LYS A 16 0.23 -17.01 7.61
CA LYS A 16 -0.74 -17.25 8.69
C LYS A 16 -2.18 -16.89 8.30
N VAL A 17 -2.36 -16.06 7.27
CA VAL A 17 -3.68 -15.64 6.81
C VAL A 17 -4.39 -16.81 6.09
N PRO A 18 -5.63 -17.16 6.48
CA PRO A 18 -6.38 -18.23 5.83
C PRO A 18 -6.73 -17.88 4.37
N ALA A 19 -6.83 -18.90 3.52
CA ALA A 19 -7.11 -18.74 2.08
C ALA A 19 -8.39 -17.94 1.77
N LEU A 20 -9.43 -18.06 2.60
CA LEU A 20 -10.66 -17.28 2.45
C LEU A 20 -10.44 -15.77 2.68
N GLY A 21 -9.49 -15.38 3.54
CA GLY A 21 -9.15 -13.97 3.75
C GLY A 21 -8.47 -13.36 2.54
N TRP A 22 -7.57 -14.10 1.89
CA TRP A 22 -6.95 -13.68 0.63
C TRP A 22 -7.97 -13.48 -0.48
N LEU A 23 -8.95 -14.39 -0.61
CA LEU A 23 -10.03 -14.25 -1.59
C LEU A 23 -10.80 -12.94 -1.39
N GLN A 24 -11.10 -12.56 -0.15
CA GLN A 24 -11.79 -11.30 0.16
C GLN A 24 -10.95 -10.07 -0.22
N ILE A 25 -9.64 -10.09 0.08
CA ILE A 25 -8.72 -9.00 -0.25
C ILE A 25 -8.62 -8.84 -1.77
N PHE A 26 -8.39 -9.93 -2.50
CA PHE A 26 -8.27 -9.88 -3.96
C PHE A 26 -9.60 -9.52 -4.64
N ALA A 27 -10.74 -10.00 -4.13
CA ALA A 27 -12.05 -9.64 -4.66
C ALA A 27 -12.34 -8.13 -4.49
N LEU A 28 -12.00 -7.55 -3.34
CA LEU A 28 -12.18 -6.12 -3.12
C LEU A 28 -11.21 -5.28 -3.95
N ALA A 29 -9.92 -5.66 -3.97
CA ALA A 29 -8.91 -4.97 -4.77
C ALA A 29 -9.28 -5.00 -6.25
N GLY A 30 -9.64 -6.17 -6.79
CA GLY A 30 -10.08 -6.32 -8.17
C GLY A 30 -11.36 -5.54 -8.49
N ALA A 31 -12.33 -5.49 -7.56
CA ALA A 31 -13.53 -4.66 -7.74
C ALA A 31 -13.23 -3.15 -7.76
N LEU A 32 -12.23 -2.70 -7.01
CA LEU A 32 -11.77 -1.30 -7.02
C LEU A 32 -10.97 -0.98 -8.27
N GLU A 33 -10.06 -1.87 -8.69
CA GLU A 33 -9.29 -1.72 -9.92
C GLU A 33 -10.20 -1.69 -11.15
N ALA A 34 -11.19 -2.60 -11.25
CA ALA A 34 -12.15 -2.61 -12.35
C ALA A 34 -13.02 -1.34 -12.42
N LYS A 35 -13.28 -0.69 -11.28
CA LYS A 35 -13.99 0.60 -11.24
C LYS A 35 -13.08 1.77 -11.61
N ASN A 36 -11.79 1.69 -11.29
CA ASN A 36 -10.84 2.76 -11.50
C ASN A 36 -10.16 2.72 -12.89
N GLU A 37 -10.15 1.58 -13.58
CA GLU A 37 -9.66 1.44 -14.96
C GLU A 37 -10.41 2.36 -15.94
N ALA A 38 -11.60 2.83 -15.56
CA ALA A 38 -12.34 3.87 -16.27
C ALA A 38 -11.67 5.27 -16.26
N PHE A 39 -10.61 5.49 -15.45
CA PHE A 39 -9.89 6.77 -15.32
C PHE A 39 -8.36 6.57 -15.32
N PRO A 40 -7.71 6.44 -16.49
CA PRO A 40 -6.33 5.97 -16.60
C PRO A 40 -5.24 6.92 -16.05
N GLU A 41 -5.51 8.22 -15.91
CA GLU A 41 -4.48 9.22 -15.54
C GLU A 41 -4.80 10.04 -14.28
N ASN A 42 -5.99 9.85 -13.68
CA ASN A 42 -6.41 10.69 -12.56
C ASN A 42 -7.25 9.91 -11.56
N TYR A 43 -6.56 9.10 -10.74
CA TYR A 43 -7.15 8.30 -9.66
C TYR A 43 -7.65 9.13 -8.47
N GLY A 44 -7.99 10.41 -8.69
CA GLY A 44 -8.71 11.25 -7.74
C GLY A 44 -8.16 11.18 -6.32
N TYR A 45 -6.90 11.57 -6.11
CA TYR A 45 -6.39 11.59 -4.75
C TYR A 45 -6.96 12.81 -3.97
N PRO A 46 -7.34 12.65 -2.69
CA PRO A 46 -7.54 11.40 -1.96
C PRO A 46 -8.92 10.76 -2.26
N ALA A 47 -8.99 9.42 -2.19
CA ALA A 47 -10.18 8.60 -2.43
C ALA A 47 -11.40 8.92 -1.54
N PHE A 48 -11.27 9.83 -0.56
CA PHE A 48 -12.34 10.30 0.31
C PHE A 48 -12.55 11.83 0.30
N THR A 49 -11.61 12.59 -0.24
CA THR A 49 -11.62 14.07 -0.17
C THR A 49 -11.17 14.66 -1.49
N GLY A 50 -11.58 14.00 -2.58
CA GLY A 50 -11.08 14.22 -3.93
C GLY A 50 -10.87 15.69 -4.23
N ASN A 51 -9.80 16.00 -4.97
CA ASN A 51 -9.71 17.08 -5.95
C ASN A 51 -8.25 17.50 -6.15
N VAL A 52 -7.39 16.64 -6.71
CA VAL A 52 -6.13 17.11 -7.31
C VAL A 52 -6.41 18.09 -8.47
N GLY A 53 -7.56 17.94 -9.14
CA GLY A 53 -8.03 18.85 -10.19
C GLY A 53 -8.55 20.22 -9.72
N LYS A 54 -8.63 20.50 -8.40
CA LYS A 54 -8.99 21.84 -7.87
C LYS A 54 -7.82 22.59 -7.24
N LEU A 55 -6.62 22.00 -7.23
CA LEU A 55 -5.42 22.68 -6.76
C LEU A 55 -4.89 23.61 -7.85
N LYS A 56 -4.45 24.81 -7.46
CA LYS A 56 -3.76 25.72 -8.38
C LYS A 56 -2.49 25.04 -8.90
N GLU A 57 -2.21 25.18 -10.20
CA GLU A 57 -1.06 24.61 -10.92
C GLU A 57 0.29 24.62 -10.14
N PRO A 58 0.72 25.70 -9.44
CA PRO A 58 1.98 25.67 -8.69
C PRO A 58 1.96 24.75 -7.45
N GLU A 59 0.82 24.60 -6.78
CA GLU A 59 0.70 23.73 -5.60
C GLU A 59 0.58 22.26 -5.98
N ARG A 60 -0.03 21.98 -7.14
CA ARG A 60 -0.16 20.64 -7.70
C ARG A 60 1.21 20.02 -7.97
N SER A 61 2.08 20.73 -8.68
CA SER A 61 3.43 20.25 -9.00
C SER A 61 4.26 19.96 -7.75
N LYS A 62 4.16 20.81 -6.72
CA LYS A 62 4.86 20.58 -5.44
C LYS A 62 4.35 19.33 -4.72
N LYS A 63 3.04 19.10 -4.69
CA LYS A 63 2.44 17.92 -4.04
C LYS A 63 2.75 16.63 -4.81
N LEU A 64 2.73 16.66 -6.14
CA LEU A 64 3.07 15.51 -6.97
C LEU A 64 4.55 15.14 -6.85
N LEU A 65 5.44 16.14 -6.77
CA LEU A 65 6.87 15.93 -6.48
C LEU A 65 7.10 15.37 -5.07
N ALA A 66 6.30 15.78 -4.08
CA ALA A 66 6.36 15.19 -2.75
C ALA A 66 5.86 13.73 -2.75
N GLU A 67 4.77 13.43 -3.46
CA GLU A 67 4.22 12.09 -3.61
C GLU A 67 5.23 11.12 -4.23
N ILE A 68 5.85 11.49 -5.36
CA ILE A 68 6.82 10.62 -6.03
C ILE A 68 8.09 10.42 -5.21
N ASN A 69 8.59 11.45 -4.52
CA ASN A 69 9.78 11.33 -3.69
C ASN A 69 9.50 10.47 -2.44
N ASN A 70 8.32 10.62 -1.81
CA ASN A 70 7.89 9.75 -0.72
C ASN A 70 7.66 8.32 -1.21
N GLY A 71 7.09 8.13 -2.42
CA GLY A 71 6.93 6.82 -3.04
C GLY A 71 8.27 6.11 -3.28
N ARG A 72 9.27 6.82 -3.82
CA ARG A 72 10.64 6.29 -3.98
C ARG A 72 11.26 5.89 -2.65
N LEU A 73 11.12 6.74 -1.63
CA LEU A 73 11.58 6.43 -0.28
C LEU A 73 10.87 5.19 0.28
N ALA A 74 9.55 5.11 0.13
CA ALA A 74 8.74 4.00 0.62
C ALA A 74 9.11 2.67 -0.08
N MET A 75 9.37 2.69 -1.40
CA MET A 75 9.82 1.49 -2.12
C MET A 75 11.17 0.99 -1.60
N ILE A 76 12.13 1.89 -1.37
CA ILE A 76 13.45 1.52 -0.82
C ILE A 76 13.31 1.03 0.64
N ALA A 77 12.51 1.71 1.47
CA ALA A 77 12.30 1.35 2.86
C ALA A 77 11.62 -0.02 3.00
N MET A 78 10.61 -0.31 2.17
CA MET A 78 9.96 -1.62 2.15
C MET A 78 10.91 -2.73 1.67
N ALA A 79 11.69 -2.47 0.61
CA ALA A 79 12.68 -3.44 0.13
C ALA A 79 13.75 -3.74 1.20
N ALA A 80 14.25 -2.71 1.89
CA ALA A 80 15.18 -2.87 2.99
C ALA A 80 14.56 -3.66 4.16
N THR A 81 13.31 -3.38 4.49
CA THR A 81 12.56 -4.12 5.52
C THR A 81 12.45 -5.59 5.16
N VAL A 82 12.07 -5.90 3.93
CA VAL A 82 11.95 -7.29 3.44
C VAL A 82 13.31 -7.99 3.44
N ALA A 83 14.36 -7.33 2.94
CA ALA A 83 15.71 -7.89 2.94
C ALA A 83 16.25 -8.13 4.36
N GLN A 84 15.98 -7.21 5.29
CA GLN A 84 16.38 -7.36 6.68
C GLN A 84 15.66 -8.55 7.33
N ASN A 85 14.34 -8.64 7.19
CA ASN A 85 13.58 -9.81 7.65
C ASN A 85 14.13 -11.14 7.08
N GLY A 86 14.51 -11.14 5.79
CA GLY A 86 15.08 -12.33 5.14
C GLY A 86 16.48 -12.71 5.63
N VAL A 87 17.32 -11.75 6.00
CA VAL A 87 18.71 -11.99 6.44
C VAL A 87 18.79 -12.22 7.95
N THR A 88 18.04 -11.47 8.76
CA THR A 88 18.11 -11.54 10.23
C THR A 88 17.05 -12.46 10.82
N GLY A 89 16.01 -12.83 10.07
CA GLY A 89 14.89 -13.63 10.59
C GLY A 89 14.07 -12.92 11.67
N GLN A 90 14.23 -11.61 11.83
CA GLN A 90 13.55 -10.79 12.83
C GLN A 90 12.82 -9.66 12.14
N SER A 91 11.62 -9.34 12.65
CA SER A 91 10.92 -8.15 12.21
C SER A 91 11.54 -6.90 12.82
N ILE A 92 11.45 -5.79 12.09
CA ILE A 92 11.97 -4.47 12.55
C ILE A 92 11.25 -3.92 13.79
N VAL A 93 10.17 -4.56 14.23
CA VAL A 93 9.32 -4.12 15.36
C VAL A 93 9.42 -5.10 16.55
N GLU A 94 10.17 -6.19 16.41
CA GLU A 94 10.48 -7.14 17.50
C GLU A 94 11.79 -6.84 18.20
#